data_AF-A0A2V9Z237-F1
#
_entry.id   AF-A0A2V9Z237-F1
#
_cell.length_a   1.000
_cell.length_b   1.000
_cell.length_c   1.000
_cell.angle_alpha   90.00
_cell.angle_beta   90.00
_cell.angle_gamma   90.00
#
_symmetry.space_group_name_H-M   'P 1'
#
loop_
_entity.id
_entity.type
_entity.pdbx_description
1 polymer ?
#
loop_
_entity_poly.entity_id
_entity_poly.type
_entity_poly.pdbx_seq_one_letter_code
_entity_poly.pdbx_strand_id
1 'polypeptide(L)'
;PYDRQGVIDWIKRNRRRYGVDGFGLWGMVLKSNQQLVGDCGLIKHTIEAVDEIEIGYHLHRKLWGQGLASEAARACRDYGFAHVPVARLISLIRPENSPSRRVAEKNGMHISKEIMWRGLPHYLYAIERPGLQLQRTQS
;
A
#
# COMPACT_ATOMS: atom_id res chain seq x y z
N PRO A 1 -14.17 14.52 -4.87
CA PRO A 1 -13.88 14.74 -3.43
C PRO A 1 -14.84 13.89 -2.59
N TYR A 2 -14.38 13.28 -1.50
CA TYR A 2 -15.30 12.61 -0.57
C TYR A 2 -16.13 13.67 0.16
N ASP A 3 -17.42 13.41 0.33
CA ASP A 3 -18.26 14.17 1.24
C ASP A 3 -17.96 13.77 2.70
N ARG A 4 -18.56 14.49 3.66
CA ARG A 4 -18.32 14.24 5.09
C ARG A 4 -18.67 12.80 5.48
N GLN A 5 -19.74 12.26 4.91
CA GLN A 5 -20.18 10.90 5.17
C GLN A 5 -19.16 9.87 4.65
N GLY A 6 -18.67 10.05 3.42
CA GLY A 6 -17.63 9.21 2.83
C GLY A 6 -16.33 9.21 3.65
N VAL A 7 -15.93 10.35 4.23
CA VAL A 7 -14.78 10.42 5.15
C VAL A 7 -15.06 9.62 6.44
N ILE A 8 -16.23 9.77 7.05
CA ILE A 8 -16.61 9.01 8.24
C ILE A 8 -16.58 7.50 7.97
N ASP A 9 -17.12 7.07 6.83
CA ASP A 9 -17.16 5.66 6.47
C ASP A 9 -15.77 5.10 6.14
N TRP A 10 -14.90 5.92 5.55
CA TRP A 10 -13.49 5.56 5.37
C TRP A 10 -12.79 5.37 6.73
N ILE A 11 -13.01 6.26 7.70
CA ILE A 11 -12.44 6.13 9.06
C ILE A 11 -12.95 4.86 9.73
N LYS A 12 -14.27 4.61 9.70
CA LYS A 12 -14.88 3.40 10.28
C LYS A 12 -14.29 2.12 9.67
N ARG A 13 -14.09 2.11 8.35
CA ARG A 13 -13.51 0.97 7.63
C ARG A 13 -12.07 0.69 8.07
N ASN A 14 -11.24 1.72 8.22
CA ASN A 14 -9.87 1.55 8.71
C ASN A 14 -9.82 1.12 10.18
N ARG A 15 -10.67 1.69 11.04
CA ARG A 15 -10.80 1.24 12.44
C ARG A 15 -11.19 -0.23 12.55
N ARG A 16 -12.11 -0.69 11.68
CA ARG A 16 -12.47 -2.11 11.60
C ARG A 16 -11.28 -2.97 11.19
N ARG A 17 -10.48 -2.54 10.20
CA ARG A 17 -9.28 -3.27 9.78
C ARG A 17 -8.27 -3.43 10.91
N TYR A 18 -8.06 -2.39 11.72
CA TYR A 18 -7.19 -2.53 12.90
C TYR A 18 -7.62 -3.65 13.83
N GLY A 19 -8.93 -3.82 14.04
CA GLY A 19 -9.45 -4.88 14.92
C GLY A 19 -9.46 -6.27 14.29
N VAL A 20 -9.64 -6.38 12.98
CA VAL A 20 -9.77 -7.68 12.28
C VAL A 20 -8.45 -8.17 11.71
N ASP A 21 -7.69 -7.29 11.08
CA ASP A 21 -6.46 -7.61 10.36
C ASP A 21 -5.20 -7.25 11.18
N GLY A 22 -5.33 -6.43 12.24
CA GLY A 22 -4.21 -5.92 13.03
C GLY A 22 -3.47 -4.74 12.39
N PHE A 23 -3.88 -4.31 11.20
CA PHE A 23 -3.29 -3.20 10.46
C PHE A 23 -4.33 -2.50 9.58
N GLY A 24 -3.96 -1.37 8.98
CA GLY A 24 -4.82 -0.58 8.09
C GLY A 24 -4.04 0.61 7.54
N LEU A 25 -4.74 1.58 6.93
CA LEU A 25 -4.14 2.86 6.57
C LEU A 25 -3.95 3.71 7.82
N TRP A 26 -2.73 4.18 8.08
CA TRP A 26 -2.41 5.10 9.17
C TRP A 26 -2.37 6.54 8.65
N GLY A 27 -2.72 7.51 9.51
CA GLY A 27 -2.57 8.92 9.20
C GLY A 27 -1.10 9.32 9.12
N MET A 28 -0.71 9.99 8.04
CA MET A 28 0.63 10.56 7.89
C MET A 28 0.64 11.97 8.48
N VAL A 29 1.41 12.17 9.55
CA VAL A 29 1.52 13.47 10.25
C VAL A 29 2.94 14.00 10.16
N LEU A 30 3.08 15.25 9.70
CA LEU A 30 4.39 15.91 9.68
C LEU A 30 4.84 16.24 11.11
N LYS A 31 6.05 15.82 11.46
CA LYS A 31 6.62 16.08 12.79
C LYS A 31 6.80 17.58 13.06
N SER A 32 7.16 18.36 12.04
CA SER A 32 7.49 19.79 12.15
C SER A 32 6.32 20.67 12.59
N ASN A 33 5.09 20.32 12.18
CA ASN A 33 3.91 21.17 12.40
C ASN A 33 2.64 20.39 12.76
N GLN A 34 2.75 19.10 13.02
CA GLN A 34 1.63 18.20 13.39
C GLN A 34 0.50 18.15 12.34
N GLN A 35 0.78 18.56 11.11
CA GLN A 35 -0.21 18.55 10.05
C GLN A 35 -0.45 17.12 9.54
N LEU A 36 -1.72 16.71 9.47
CA LEU A 36 -2.13 15.51 8.74
C LEU A 36 -2.01 15.77 7.23
N VAL A 37 -1.18 15.00 6.55
CA VAL A 37 -0.82 15.21 5.13
C VAL A 37 -1.32 14.13 4.19
N GLY A 38 -1.87 13.05 4.73
CA GLY A 38 -2.34 11.92 3.96
C GLY A 38 -2.48 10.66 4.81
N ASP A 39 -2.42 9.53 4.14
CA ASP A 39 -2.47 8.21 4.75
C ASP A 39 -1.55 7.23 4.03
N CYS A 40 -0.99 6.29 4.77
CA CYS A 40 -0.23 5.18 4.23
C CYS A 40 -0.35 3.98 5.15
N GLY A 41 -0.39 2.78 4.60
CA GLY A 41 -0.45 1.58 5.42
C GLY A 41 -0.73 0.31 4.64
N LEU A 42 -1.09 -0.73 5.38
CA LEU A 42 -1.32 -2.06 4.85
C LEU A 42 -2.81 -2.34 4.67
N ILE A 43 -3.18 -2.98 3.55
CA ILE A 43 -4.55 -3.36 3.27
C ILE A 43 -4.57 -4.80 2.76
N LYS A 44 -5.41 -5.64 3.38
CA LYS A 44 -5.68 -6.98 2.86
C LYS A 44 -6.65 -6.92 1.68
N HIS A 45 -6.27 -7.57 0.58
CA HIS A 45 -7.09 -7.75 -0.61
C HIS A 45 -7.06 -9.21 -1.05
N THR A 46 -8.21 -9.74 -1.47
CA THR A 46 -8.25 -11.01 -2.19
C THR A 46 -8.24 -10.72 -3.69
N ILE A 47 -7.18 -11.12 -4.38
CA ILE A 47 -6.94 -10.87 -5.81
C ILE A 47 -6.79 -12.23 -6.47
N GLU A 48 -7.65 -12.55 -7.44
CA GLU A 48 -7.62 -13.85 -8.14
C GLU A 48 -7.61 -15.04 -7.16
N ALA A 49 -8.47 -14.97 -6.13
CA ALA A 49 -8.56 -15.95 -5.04
C ALA A 49 -7.32 -16.08 -4.13
N VAL A 50 -6.33 -15.21 -4.25
CA VAL A 50 -5.15 -15.14 -3.37
C VAL A 50 -5.25 -13.94 -2.44
N ASP A 51 -5.04 -14.16 -1.15
CA ASP A 51 -4.93 -13.07 -0.17
C ASP A 51 -3.57 -12.39 -0.29
N GLU A 52 -3.60 -11.10 -0.62
CA GLU A 52 -2.46 -10.23 -0.80
C GLU A 52 -2.51 -9.06 0.17
N ILE A 53 -1.34 -8.60 0.62
CA ILE A 53 -1.21 -7.42 1.47
C ILE A 53 -0.63 -6.27 0.66
N GLU A 54 -1.47 -5.26 0.45
CA GLU A 54 -1.14 -4.05 -0.28
C GLU A 54 -0.53 -2.98 0.61
N ILE A 55 0.52 -2.32 0.14
CA ILE A 55 1.00 -1.03 0.64
C ILE A 55 0.26 0.07 -0.14
N GLY A 56 -0.71 0.70 0.52
CA GLY A 56 -1.46 1.84 0.00
C GLY A 56 -0.89 3.17 0.52
N TYR A 57 -0.96 4.22 -0.30
CA TYR A 57 -0.57 5.57 0.09
C TYR A 57 -1.34 6.64 -0.67
N HIS A 58 -1.77 7.67 0.05
CA HIS A 58 -2.38 8.88 -0.48
C HIS A 58 -1.74 10.08 0.21
N LEU A 59 -1.27 11.04 -0.59
CA LEU A 59 -0.64 12.25 -0.08
C LEU A 59 -1.30 13.48 -0.70
N HIS A 60 -1.49 14.53 0.09
CA HIS A 60 -2.00 15.80 -0.41
C HIS A 60 -1.14 16.33 -1.56
N ARG A 61 -1.77 16.74 -2.68
CA ARG A 61 -1.07 17.08 -3.94
C ARG A 61 0.00 18.16 -3.77
N LYS A 62 -0.22 19.15 -2.89
CA LYS A 62 0.75 20.22 -2.60
C LYS A 62 2.07 19.72 -1.99
N LEU A 63 2.09 18.48 -1.49
CA LEU A 63 3.23 17.88 -0.81
C LEU A 63 3.91 16.80 -1.66
N TRP A 64 3.48 16.62 -2.90
CA TRP A 64 4.12 15.71 -3.84
C TRP A 64 5.54 16.18 -4.19
N GLY A 65 6.40 15.25 -4.60
CA GLY A 65 7.78 15.54 -5.00
C GLY A 65 8.76 15.70 -3.83
N GLN A 66 8.29 15.68 -2.59
CA GLN A 66 9.13 15.86 -1.39
C GLN A 66 9.63 14.54 -0.76
N GLY A 67 9.35 13.39 -1.38
CA GLY A 67 9.77 12.07 -0.87
C GLY A 67 8.90 11.49 0.25
N LEU A 68 7.95 12.25 0.82
CA LEU A 68 7.11 11.83 1.95
C LEU A 68 6.35 10.51 1.72
N ALA A 69 5.76 10.32 0.53
CA ALA A 69 5.06 9.07 0.21
C ALA A 69 6.02 7.88 0.12
N SER A 70 7.25 8.08 -0.39
CA SER A 70 8.27 7.04 -0.44
C SER A 70 8.77 6.68 0.95
N GLU A 71 8.99 7.66 1.83
CA GLU A 71 9.36 7.43 3.23
C GLU A 71 8.28 6.62 3.96
N ALA A 72 7.01 7.04 3.87
CA ALA A 72 5.91 6.36 4.53
C ALA A 72 5.69 4.93 4.00
N ALA A 73 5.75 4.74 2.68
CA ALA A 73 5.58 3.42 2.09
C ALA A 73 6.76 2.48 2.44
N ARG A 74 7.99 2.99 2.58
CA ARG A 74 9.13 2.21 3.10
C ARG A 74 8.91 1.77 4.53
N ALA A 75 8.46 2.67 5.40
CA ALA A 75 8.15 2.33 6.79
C ALA A 75 7.04 1.26 6.87
N CYS A 76 6.00 1.37 6.04
CA CYS A 76 4.93 0.37 5.97
C CYS A 76 5.40 -0.98 5.44
N ARG A 77 6.28 -0.98 4.43
CA ARG A 77 6.94 -2.19 3.91
C ARG A 77 7.71 -2.90 5.03
N ASP A 78 8.57 -2.16 5.72
CA ASP A 78 9.44 -2.71 6.76
C ASP A 78 8.59 -3.24 7.93
N TYR A 79 7.55 -2.51 8.33
CA TYR A 79 6.56 -2.99 9.29
C TYR A 79 5.87 -4.27 8.82
N GLY A 80 5.41 -4.32 7.57
CA GLY A 80 4.73 -5.46 6.98
C GLY A 80 5.58 -6.72 7.00
N PHE A 81 6.86 -6.63 6.62
CA PHE A 81 7.76 -7.78 6.70
C PHE A 81 8.10 -8.17 8.14
N ALA A 82 8.21 -7.22 9.06
CA ALA A 82 8.51 -7.52 10.45
C ALA A 82 7.35 -8.17 11.21
N HIS A 83 6.09 -7.81 10.92
CA HIS A 83 4.95 -8.16 11.77
C HIS A 83 3.86 -9.00 11.08
N VAL A 84 3.83 -9.05 9.75
CA VAL A 84 2.80 -9.79 9.00
C VAL A 84 3.45 -11.00 8.34
N PRO A 85 2.93 -12.23 8.51
CA PRO A 85 3.54 -13.45 7.95
C PRO A 85 3.24 -13.62 6.46
N VAL A 86 3.83 -12.76 5.62
CA VAL A 86 3.67 -12.75 4.16
C VAL A 86 4.98 -12.96 3.42
N ALA A 87 4.93 -13.69 2.31
CA ALA A 87 6.07 -13.90 1.42
C ALA A 87 6.39 -12.68 0.56
N ARG A 88 5.41 -11.80 0.33
CA ARG A 88 5.56 -10.57 -0.47
C ARG A 88 4.56 -9.51 -0.02
N LEU A 89 4.82 -8.27 -0.42
CA LEU A 89 3.90 -7.14 -0.33
C LEU A 89 3.65 -6.61 -1.74
N ILE A 90 2.45 -6.05 -1.97
CA ILE A 90 2.04 -5.56 -3.29
C ILE A 90 1.62 -4.08 -3.27
N SER A 91 1.49 -3.46 -4.44
CA SER A 91 0.74 -2.22 -4.64
C SER A 91 -0.06 -2.32 -5.94
N LEU A 92 -1.34 -1.96 -5.90
CA LEU A 92 -2.19 -1.92 -7.09
C LEU A 92 -2.21 -0.51 -7.66
N ILE A 93 -1.61 -0.33 -8.83
CA ILE A 93 -1.39 1.00 -9.39
C ILE A 93 -1.90 1.07 -10.83
N ARG A 94 -2.78 2.03 -11.08
CA ARG A 94 -3.25 2.38 -12.43
C ARG A 94 -2.07 2.70 -13.36
N PRO A 95 -1.98 2.17 -14.60
CA PRO A 95 -0.85 2.40 -15.50
C PRO A 95 -0.48 3.87 -15.71
N GLU A 96 -1.50 4.74 -15.76
CA GLU A 96 -1.38 6.19 -15.93
C GLU A 96 -0.90 6.94 -14.68
N ASN A 97 -0.88 6.29 -13.51
CA ASN A 97 -0.48 6.91 -12.24
C ASN A 97 1.05 6.83 -12.05
N SER A 98 1.79 7.51 -12.93
CA SER A 98 3.25 7.60 -12.89
C SER A 98 3.83 8.05 -11.54
N PRO A 99 3.23 9.00 -10.79
CA PRO A 99 3.70 9.34 -9.45
C PRO A 99 3.66 8.16 -8.47
N SER A 100 2.56 7.40 -8.45
CA SER A 100 2.45 6.23 -7.57
C SER A 100 3.42 5.12 -7.97
N ARG A 101 3.57 4.86 -9.28
CA ARG A 101 4.53 3.90 -9.81
C ARG A 101 5.96 4.18 -9.33
N ARG A 102 6.39 5.45 -9.42
CA ARG A 102 7.72 5.86 -8.93
C ARG A 102 7.90 5.64 -7.43
N VAL A 103 6.84 5.74 -6.62
CA VAL A 103 6.91 5.44 -5.19
C VAL A 103 7.14 3.94 -4.98
N ALA A 104 6.40 3.08 -5.68
CA ALA A 104 6.58 1.62 -5.61
C ALA A 104 8.01 1.22 -6.04
N GLU A 105 8.48 1.75 -7.18
CA GLU A 105 9.83 1.48 -7.71
C GLU A 105 10.93 1.94 -6.73
N LYS A 106 10.80 3.13 -6.12
CA LYS A 106 11.74 3.62 -5.09
C LYS A 106 11.75 2.77 -3.81
N ASN A 107 10.70 2.00 -3.57
CA ASN A 107 10.60 1.07 -2.46
C ASN A 107 11.07 -0.35 -2.82
N GLY A 108 11.64 -0.53 -4.02
CA GLY A 108 12.19 -1.79 -4.50
C GLY A 108 11.15 -2.72 -5.12
N MET A 109 9.92 -2.24 -5.34
CA MET A 109 8.88 -3.04 -5.96
C MET A 109 9.05 -3.05 -7.47
N HIS A 110 8.69 -4.17 -8.10
CA HIS A 110 8.70 -4.35 -9.55
C HIS A 110 7.31 -4.76 -10.04
N ILE A 111 7.00 -4.52 -11.32
CA ILE A 111 5.73 -5.00 -11.90
C ILE A 111 5.78 -6.52 -11.95
N SER A 112 4.89 -7.17 -11.21
CA SER A 112 4.75 -8.63 -11.20
C SER A 112 3.74 -9.09 -12.26
N LYS A 113 2.64 -8.34 -12.44
CA LYS A 113 1.62 -8.62 -13.46
C LYS A 113 0.75 -7.40 -13.76
N GLU A 114 0.08 -7.42 -14.90
CA GLU A 114 -1.07 -6.56 -15.18
C GLU A 114 -2.36 -7.32 -14.84
N ILE A 115 -3.30 -6.67 -14.16
CA ILE A 115 -4.58 -7.27 -13.76
C ILE A 115 -5.76 -6.34 -14.03
N MET A 116 -6.95 -6.94 -14.10
CA MET A 116 -8.21 -6.20 -14.03
C MET A 116 -8.70 -6.15 -12.59
N TRP A 117 -8.54 -4.99 -11.95
CA TRP A 117 -9.02 -4.77 -10.58
C TRP A 117 -10.17 -3.78 -10.58
N ARG A 118 -11.33 -4.22 -10.06
CA ARG A 118 -12.58 -3.43 -10.03
C ARG A 118 -12.98 -2.88 -11.40
N GLY A 119 -12.80 -3.69 -12.45
CA GLY A 119 -13.14 -3.34 -13.83
C GLY A 119 -12.14 -2.40 -14.52
N LEU A 120 -10.97 -2.14 -13.92
CA LEU A 120 -9.98 -1.21 -14.44
C LEU A 120 -8.57 -1.86 -14.48
N PRO A 121 -7.76 -1.57 -15.51
CA PRO A 121 -6.40 -2.12 -15.61
C PRO A 121 -5.51 -1.55 -14.50
N HIS A 122 -4.75 -2.42 -13.84
CA HIS A 122 -3.76 -2.08 -12.83
C HIS A 122 -2.48 -2.88 -13.05
N TYR A 123 -1.35 -2.24 -12.81
CA TYR A 123 -0.11 -2.93 -12.52
C TYR A 123 -0.12 -3.38 -11.06
N LEU A 124 0.07 -4.68 -10.85
CA LEU A 124 0.41 -5.22 -9.55
C LEU A 124 1.93 -5.14 -9.40
N TYR A 125 2.37 -4.14 -8.64
CA TYR A 125 3.75 -4.08 -8.17
C TYR A 125 3.94 -5.03 -7.00
N ALA A 126 5.09 -5.69 -6.90
CA ALA A 126 5.41 -6.62 -5.83
C ALA A 126 6.84 -6.43 -5.32
N ILE A 127 7.05 -6.77 -4.06
CA ILE A 127 8.37 -6.97 -3.46
C ILE A 127 8.32 -8.17 -2.53
N GLU A 128 9.27 -9.07 -2.67
CA GLU A 128 9.41 -10.28 -1.87
C GLU A 128 10.04 -9.97 -0.51
N ARG A 129 9.70 -10.77 0.49
CA ARG A 129 10.37 -10.72 1.79
C ARG A 129 11.85 -11.07 1.58
N PRO A 130 12.78 -10.20 2.00
CA PRO A 130 14.20 -10.51 1.96
C PRO A 130 14.51 -11.81 2.70
N GLY A 131 15.32 -12.68 2.10
CA GLY A 131 15.77 -13.93 2.71
C GLY A 131 14.79 -15.11 2.64
N LEU A 132 13.61 -14.96 2.05
CA LEU A 132 12.73 -16.09 1.75
C LEU A 132 13.13 -16.69 0.39
N GLN A 133 13.94 -17.74 0.38
CA GLN A 133 14.13 -18.55 -0.82
C GLN A 133 12.83 -19.33 -1.08
N LEU A 134 12.08 -18.93 -2.10
CA LEU A 134 11.00 -19.74 -2.63
C LEU A 134 11.61 -21.05 -3.12
N GLN A 135 11.37 -22.15 -2.40
CA GLN A 135 11.55 -23.48 -2.97
C GLN A 135 10.59 -23.56 -4.15
N ARG A 136 11.13 -23.44 -5.36
CA ARG A 136 10.38 -23.72 -6.58
C ARG A 136 10.08 -25.21 -6.55
N THR A 137 8.86 -25.58 -6.18
CA THR A 137 8.36 -26.93 -6.38
C THR A 137 8.34 -27.18 -7.89
N GLN A 138 9.33 -27.91 -8.39
CA GLN A 138 9.25 -28.50 -9.73
C GLN A 138 8.17 -29.58 -9.67
N SER A 139 7.15 -29.43 -10.52
CA SER A 139 6.24 -30.52 -10.88
C SER A 139 6.83 -31.29 -12.06
#